data_AF-A0A9E1IWC9-F1
#
_entry.id   AF-A0A9E1IWC9-F1
#
_cell.length_a   1.000
_cell.length_b   1.000
_cell.length_c   1.000
_cell.angle_alpha   90.00
_cell.angle_beta   90.00
_cell.angle_gamma   90.00
#
_symmetry.space_group_name_H-M   'P 1'
#
loop_
_entity.id
_entity.type
_entity.pdbx_description
1 polymer ?
#
loop_
_entity_poly.entity_id
_entity_poly.type
_entity_poly.pdbx_seq_one_letter_code
_entity_poly.pdbx_strand_id
1 'polypeptide(L)'
;MTNWIKSNWPGWLSGIVIFLALGVFIGNKTETAAQIGDFFAGFSAALAFIWLIAGFMQQRKELVLQRQELALQREALEQQREELNRIGKYAALDQISKILKEFEDSLPKKNIQGITKIEDLNQIFMPEFAKAVKILEPSAHIDISKTYLEWAKIEGVCKEFLSAIMSVVILHNESSEEADLKFLEGEDDAEYIYFNYDSIKNIRPLRNYIGSAHFLATQITLCTPGLKKMELANIETIEKIDPKLINREGVDKLRAEIAEIDRIKKKSE
;
A
#
# COMPACT_ATOMS: atom_id res chain seq x y z
N MET A 1 12.96 -22.91 42.57
CA MET A 1 12.96 -24.38 42.76
C MET A 1 12.91 -24.82 44.23
N THR A 2 13.42 -24.04 45.18
CA THR A 2 13.48 -24.38 46.62
C THR A 2 12.15 -24.27 47.38
N ASN A 3 11.22 -23.41 46.93
CA ASN A 3 9.95 -23.18 47.65
C ASN A 3 8.86 -24.23 47.36
N TRP A 4 8.92 -24.94 46.23
CA TRP A 4 7.94 -25.99 45.90
C TRP A 4 8.20 -27.27 46.70
N ILE A 5 9.47 -27.63 46.90
CA ILE A 5 9.88 -28.78 47.72
C ILE A 5 9.47 -28.58 49.19
N LYS A 6 9.60 -27.36 49.74
CA LYS A 6 9.17 -27.06 51.12
C LYS A 6 7.65 -27.08 51.31
N SER A 7 6.87 -26.74 50.29
CA SER A 7 5.41 -26.62 50.41
C SER A 7 4.67 -27.95 50.30
N ASN A 8 5.24 -28.93 49.58
CA ASN A 8 4.59 -30.22 49.32
C ASN A 8 5.30 -31.43 49.93
N TRP A 9 6.36 -31.24 50.73
CA TRP A 9 7.04 -32.37 51.40
C TRP A 9 6.18 -32.88 52.56
N PRO A 10 5.56 -34.06 52.45
CA PRO A 10 4.75 -34.60 53.53
C PRO A 10 5.67 -34.99 54.69
N GLY A 11 5.49 -34.37 55.86
CA GLY A 11 6.35 -34.62 57.04
C GLY A 11 6.44 -36.09 57.47
N TRP A 12 5.50 -36.93 57.03
CA TRP A 12 5.53 -38.38 57.25
C TRP A 12 6.66 -39.10 56.49
N LEU A 13 7.10 -38.61 55.32
CA LEU A 13 8.21 -39.21 54.58
C LEU A 13 9.56 -39.02 55.28
N SER A 14 9.79 -37.84 55.88
CA SER A 14 10.97 -37.60 56.74
C SER A 14 10.99 -38.49 57.98
N GLY A 15 9.82 -38.75 58.58
CA GLY A 15 9.69 -39.66 59.72
C GLY A 15 10.06 -41.09 59.37
N ILE A 16 9.62 -41.59 58.22
CA ILE A 16 9.93 -42.94 57.74
C ILE A 16 11.43 -43.11 57.48
N VAL A 17 12.08 -42.14 56.83
CA VAL A 17 13.53 -42.21 56.54
C VAL A 17 14.37 -42.22 57.83
N ILE A 18 14.01 -41.42 58.82
CA ILE A 18 14.71 -41.38 60.12
C ILE A 18 14.47 -42.66 60.91
N PHE A 19 13.24 -43.17 60.94
CA PHE A 19 12.89 -44.41 61.65
C PHE A 19 13.61 -45.64 61.07
N LEU A 20 13.72 -45.67 59.75
CA LEU A 20 14.43 -46.71 59.01
C LEU A 20 15.95 -46.64 59.20
N ALA A 21 16.53 -45.43 59.22
CA ALA A 21 17.94 -45.23 59.53
C ALA A 21 18.28 -45.66 60.98
N LEU A 22 17.39 -45.39 61.94
CA LEU A 22 17.51 -45.85 63.32
C LEU A 22 17.37 -47.38 63.45
N GLY A 23 16.48 -48.01 62.68
CA GLY A 23 16.30 -49.46 62.66
C GLY A 23 17.53 -50.23 62.18
N VAL A 24 18.23 -49.72 61.15
CA VAL A 24 19.47 -50.32 60.61
C VAL A 24 20.64 -50.13 61.59
N PHE A 25 20.71 -48.99 62.28
CA PHE A 25 21.76 -48.74 63.27
C PHE A 25 21.66 -49.65 64.51
N ILE A 26 20.45 -50.08 64.87
CA ILE A 26 20.19 -50.94 66.04
C ILE A 26 20.30 -52.44 65.69
N GLY A 27 20.02 -52.84 64.44
CA GLY A 27 19.97 -54.24 63.99
C GLY A 27 21.29 -54.80 63.44
N ASN A 28 22.33 -54.92 64.26
CA ASN A 28 23.63 -55.44 63.82
C ASN A 28 23.71 -56.99 63.95
N LYS A 29 23.27 -57.73 62.93
CA LYS A 29 23.71 -59.11 62.60
C LYS A 29 23.67 -59.33 61.08
N THR A 30 24.82 -59.71 60.54
CA THR A 30 25.25 -59.60 59.14
C THR A 30 24.46 -60.39 58.09
N GLU A 31 23.69 -61.43 58.46
CA GLU A 31 22.84 -62.14 57.48
C GLU A 31 21.47 -61.46 57.24
N THR A 32 21.02 -60.66 58.20
CA THR A 32 19.77 -59.87 58.10
C THR A 32 19.97 -58.58 57.31
N ALA A 33 21.20 -58.07 57.25
CA ALA A 33 21.53 -56.81 56.61
C ALA A 33 21.29 -56.82 55.09
N ALA A 34 21.57 -57.95 54.43
CA ALA A 34 21.29 -58.12 53.00
C ALA A 34 19.78 -58.13 52.71
N GLN A 35 19.01 -58.90 53.48
CA GLN A 35 17.55 -58.97 53.33
C GLN A 35 16.86 -57.63 53.64
N ILE A 36 17.37 -56.89 54.62
CA ILE A 36 16.94 -55.52 54.93
C ILE A 36 17.27 -54.61 53.74
N GLY A 37 18.50 -54.68 53.20
CA GLY A 37 18.92 -53.94 52.01
C GLY A 37 18.01 -54.19 50.80
N ASP A 38 17.65 -55.45 50.53
CA ASP A 38 16.75 -55.83 49.43
C ASP A 38 15.32 -55.28 49.64
N PHE A 39 14.82 -55.28 50.87
CA PHE A 39 13.53 -54.66 51.21
C PHE A 39 13.54 -53.15 50.97
N PHE A 40 14.60 -52.47 51.39
CA PHE A 40 14.80 -51.04 51.16
C PHE A 40 14.96 -50.70 49.68
N ALA A 41 15.65 -51.53 48.91
CA ALA A 41 15.79 -51.37 47.48
C ALA A 41 14.43 -51.49 46.76
N GLY A 42 13.61 -52.49 47.14
CA GLY A 42 12.26 -52.66 46.62
C GLY A 42 11.32 -51.50 46.99
N PHE A 43 11.34 -51.05 48.25
CA PHE A 43 10.54 -49.91 48.71
C PHE A 43 10.96 -48.59 48.04
N SER A 44 12.27 -48.36 47.90
CA SER A 44 12.81 -47.17 47.21
C SER A 44 12.49 -47.18 45.71
N ALA A 45 12.50 -48.35 45.07
CA ALA A 45 12.10 -48.50 43.67
C ALA A 45 10.60 -48.17 43.47
N ALA A 46 9.72 -48.66 44.35
CA ALA A 46 8.30 -48.33 44.32
C ALA A 46 8.05 -46.83 44.55
N LEU A 47 8.77 -46.21 45.49
CA LEU A 47 8.68 -44.77 45.77
C LEU A 47 9.18 -43.93 44.59
N ALA A 48 10.30 -44.31 43.97
CA ALA A 48 10.82 -43.66 42.78
C ALA A 48 9.85 -43.77 41.59
N PHE A 49 9.15 -44.91 41.46
CA PHE A 49 8.13 -45.09 40.42
C PHE A 49 6.91 -44.18 40.63
N ILE A 50 6.42 -44.04 41.87
CA ILE A 50 5.34 -43.10 42.20
C ILE A 50 5.78 -41.65 41.91
N TRP A 51 7.03 -41.30 42.23
CA TRP A 51 7.60 -40.00 41.94
C TRP A 51 7.67 -39.72 40.43
N LEU A 52 8.06 -40.71 39.62
CA LEU A 52 8.08 -40.62 38.16
C LEU A 52 6.68 -40.37 37.58
N ILE A 53 5.66 -41.08 38.06
CA ILE A 53 4.28 -40.87 37.61
C ILE A 53 3.80 -39.46 37.99
N ALA A 54 4.07 -39.01 39.22
CA ALA A 54 3.72 -37.67 39.66
C ALA A 54 4.41 -36.59 38.81
N GLY A 55 5.70 -36.74 38.52
CA GLY A 55 6.45 -35.86 37.63
C GLY A 55 5.87 -35.83 36.21
N PHE A 56 5.50 -36.99 35.66
CA PHE A 56 4.88 -37.08 34.34
C PHE A 56 3.49 -36.43 34.30
N MET A 57 2.69 -36.58 35.35
CA MET A 57 1.40 -35.89 35.47
C MET A 57 1.57 -34.37 35.54
N GLN A 58 2.61 -33.88 36.22
CA GLN A 58 2.91 -32.46 36.30
C GLN A 58 3.40 -31.91 34.95
N GLN A 59 4.31 -32.61 34.28
CA GLN A 59 4.78 -32.24 32.93
C GLN A 59 3.63 -32.19 31.91
N ARG A 60 2.66 -33.11 31.99
CA ARG A 60 1.46 -33.07 31.12
C ARG A 60 0.63 -31.81 31.34
N LYS A 61 0.44 -31.39 32.60
CA LYS A 61 -0.30 -30.16 32.92
C LYS A 61 0.43 -28.92 32.38
N GLU A 62 1.74 -28.85 32.53
CA GLU A 62 2.56 -27.77 31.99
C GLU A 62 2.47 -27.69 30.46
N LEU A 63 2.51 -28.83 29.76
CA LEU A 63 2.34 -28.87 28.30
C LEU A 63 0.96 -28.41 27.83
N VAL A 64 -0.10 -28.73 28.57
CA VAL A 64 -1.46 -28.26 28.25
C VAL A 64 -1.55 -26.74 28.44
N LEU A 65 -1.00 -26.22 29.53
CA LEU A 65 -0.96 -24.78 29.81
C LEU A 65 -0.13 -24.03 28.74
N GLN A 66 1.05 -24.54 28.37
CA GLN A 66 1.86 -23.97 27.30
C GLN A 66 1.13 -23.92 25.96
N ARG A 67 0.37 -24.97 25.62
CA ARG A 67 -0.44 -24.98 24.39
C ARG A 67 -1.54 -23.93 24.42
N GLN A 68 -2.17 -23.72 25.57
CA GLN A 68 -3.18 -22.67 25.74
C GLN A 68 -2.56 -21.27 25.63
N GLU A 69 -1.40 -21.04 26.26
CA GLU A 69 -0.67 -19.78 26.13
C GLU A 69 -0.26 -19.49 24.69
N LEU A 70 0.25 -20.50 23.97
CA LEU A 70 0.58 -20.36 22.55
C LEU A 70 -0.65 -20.08 21.67
N ALA A 71 -1.80 -20.67 22.00
CA ALA A 71 -3.04 -20.39 21.27
C ALA A 71 -3.48 -18.92 21.48
N LEU A 72 -3.44 -18.44 22.72
CA LEU A 72 -3.75 -17.04 23.05
C LEU A 72 -2.75 -16.06 22.40
N GLN A 73 -1.46 -16.40 22.37
CA GLN A 73 -0.45 -15.58 21.69
C GLN A 73 -0.69 -15.49 20.18
N ARG A 74 -1.09 -16.60 19.54
CA ARG A 74 -1.44 -16.59 18.12
C ARG A 74 -2.65 -15.73 17.84
N GLU A 75 -3.70 -15.85 18.65
CA GLU A 75 -4.90 -15.01 18.53
C GLU A 75 -4.56 -13.52 18.71
N ALA A 76 -3.74 -13.17 19.71
CA ALA A 76 -3.29 -11.79 19.91
C ALA A 76 -2.46 -11.26 18.73
N LEU A 77 -1.61 -12.09 18.11
CA LEU A 77 -0.85 -11.72 16.92
C LEU A 77 -1.75 -11.54 15.69
N GLU A 78 -2.76 -12.38 15.52
CA GLU A 78 -3.76 -12.25 14.46
C GLU A 78 -4.54 -10.93 14.62
N GLN A 79 -4.99 -10.62 15.84
CA GLN A 79 -5.66 -9.34 16.15
C GLN A 79 -4.74 -8.14 15.92
N GLN A 80 -3.47 -8.21 16.37
CA GLN A 80 -2.49 -7.14 16.09
C GLN A 80 -2.25 -6.96 14.60
N ARG A 81 -2.19 -8.05 13.82
CA ARG A 81 -2.03 -7.99 12.37
C ARG A 81 -3.24 -7.31 11.72
N GLU A 82 -4.45 -7.63 12.15
CA GLU A 82 -5.67 -6.95 11.67
C GLU A 82 -5.67 -5.46 12.02
N GLU A 83 -5.27 -5.09 13.24
CA GLU A 83 -5.15 -3.69 13.66
C GLU A 83 -4.08 -2.94 12.86
N LEU A 84 -2.90 -3.53 12.66
CA LEU A 84 -1.84 -2.99 11.82
C LEU A 84 -2.32 -2.78 10.38
N ASN A 85 -3.03 -3.76 9.81
CA ASN A 85 -3.64 -3.62 8.49
C ASN A 85 -4.65 -2.47 8.43
N ARG A 86 -5.48 -2.30 9.47
CA ARG A 86 -6.41 -1.17 9.57
C ARG A 86 -5.67 0.17 9.66
N ILE A 87 -4.65 0.26 10.53
CA ILE A 87 -3.84 1.47 10.69
C ILE A 87 -3.12 1.83 9.39
N GLY A 88 -2.56 0.85 8.69
CA GLY A 88 -1.94 1.04 7.37
C GLY A 88 -2.93 1.61 6.35
N LYS A 89 -4.16 1.08 6.29
CA LYS A 89 -5.24 1.62 5.45
C LYS A 89 -5.59 3.07 5.79
N TYR A 90 -5.67 3.43 7.08
CA TYR A 90 -5.94 4.82 7.49
C TYR A 90 -4.78 5.78 7.19
N ALA A 91 -3.53 5.35 7.38
CA ALA A 91 -2.35 6.14 7.07
C ALA A 91 -2.23 6.43 5.56
N ALA A 92 -2.51 5.41 4.72
CA ALA A 92 -2.58 5.58 3.28
C ALA A 92 -3.68 6.58 2.89
N LEU A 93 -4.89 6.48 3.48
CA LEU A 93 -5.98 7.43 3.23
C LEU A 93 -5.62 8.87 3.61
N ASP A 94 -4.90 9.08 4.72
CA ASP A 94 -4.44 10.41 5.14
C ASP A 94 -3.41 10.98 4.15
N GLN A 95 -2.40 10.18 3.75
CA GLN A 95 -1.41 10.57 2.74
C GLN A 95 -2.08 10.90 1.40
N ILE A 96 -3.02 10.07 0.95
CA ILE A 96 -3.78 10.25 -0.28
C ILE A 96 -4.55 11.58 -0.28
N SER A 97 -5.19 11.93 0.84
CA SER A 97 -5.96 13.18 0.95
C SER A 97 -5.08 14.43 0.91
N LYS A 98 -3.83 14.32 1.38
CA LYS A 98 -2.87 15.42 1.40
C LYS A 98 -2.42 15.79 0.00
N ILE A 99 -2.13 14.82 -0.87
CA ILE A 99 -1.66 15.08 -2.24
C ILE A 99 -2.63 16.01 -3.00
N LEU A 100 -3.93 15.71 -2.95
CA LEU A 100 -4.94 16.50 -3.64
C LEU A 100 -5.13 17.88 -3.01
N LYS A 101 -5.06 17.95 -1.69
CA LYS A 101 -5.16 19.21 -0.97
C LYS A 101 -3.95 20.12 -1.24
N GLU A 102 -2.74 19.55 -1.25
CA GLU A 102 -1.51 20.26 -1.58
C GLU A 102 -1.54 20.81 -3.02
N PHE A 103 -2.08 20.03 -3.96
CA PHE A 103 -2.33 20.50 -5.32
C PHE A 103 -3.30 21.70 -5.32
N GLU A 104 -4.46 21.58 -4.66
CA GLU A 104 -5.45 22.66 -4.58
C GLU A 104 -4.86 23.94 -3.95
N ASP A 105 -4.12 23.79 -2.84
CA ASP A 105 -3.41 24.88 -2.14
C ASP A 105 -2.29 25.51 -3.01
N SER A 106 -1.83 24.80 -4.04
CA SER A 106 -0.84 25.30 -4.99
C SER A 106 -1.46 26.14 -6.12
N LEU A 107 -2.75 25.97 -6.44
CA LEU A 107 -3.40 26.64 -7.57
C LEU A 107 -3.27 28.17 -7.53
N PRO A 108 -3.53 28.87 -6.40
CA PRO A 108 -3.38 30.32 -6.35
C PRO A 108 -1.93 30.79 -6.55
N LYS A 109 -0.94 29.93 -6.30
CA LYS A 109 0.49 30.25 -6.42
C LYS A 109 1.02 30.10 -7.84
N LYS A 110 0.30 29.39 -8.73
CA LYS A 110 0.73 29.14 -10.11
C LYS A 110 0.57 30.36 -11.02
N ASN A 111 0.03 31.48 -10.51
CA ASN A 111 -0.08 32.77 -11.20
C ASN A 111 -0.80 32.69 -12.56
N ILE A 112 -1.80 31.81 -12.67
CA ILE A 112 -2.68 31.74 -13.83
C ILE A 112 -3.97 32.47 -13.46
N GLN A 113 -4.31 33.49 -14.24
CA GLN A 113 -5.47 34.33 -13.96
C GLN A 113 -6.77 33.52 -13.99
N GLY A 114 -7.56 33.63 -12.93
CA GLY A 114 -8.87 32.98 -12.84
C GLY A 114 -8.86 31.53 -12.32
N ILE A 115 -7.70 30.97 -11.96
CA ILE A 115 -7.60 29.63 -11.37
C ILE A 115 -7.29 29.74 -9.87
N THR A 116 -8.30 29.49 -9.04
CA THR A 116 -8.18 29.47 -7.58
C THR A 116 -8.58 28.15 -6.96
N LYS A 117 -9.42 27.38 -7.66
CA LYS A 117 -9.93 26.08 -7.24
C LYS A 117 -9.94 25.11 -8.42
N ILE A 118 -10.13 23.83 -8.12
CA ILE A 118 -10.13 22.77 -9.14
C ILE A 118 -11.29 22.95 -10.13
N GLU A 119 -12.43 23.44 -9.69
CA GLU A 119 -13.58 23.70 -10.57
C GLU A 119 -13.28 24.76 -11.64
N ASP A 120 -12.39 25.70 -11.35
CA ASP A 120 -11.99 26.74 -12.30
C ASP A 120 -11.25 26.13 -13.50
N LEU A 121 -10.52 25.01 -13.31
CA LEU A 121 -9.86 24.28 -14.39
C LEU A 121 -10.87 23.80 -15.44
N ASN A 122 -12.02 23.27 -14.99
CA ASN A 122 -13.08 22.80 -15.88
C ASN A 122 -13.67 23.95 -16.73
N GLN A 123 -13.78 25.13 -16.12
CA GLN A 123 -14.38 26.31 -16.77
C GLN A 123 -13.42 26.96 -17.77
N ILE A 124 -12.12 26.96 -17.47
CA ILE A 124 -11.13 27.67 -18.30
C ILE A 124 -10.59 26.82 -19.45
N PHE A 125 -10.57 25.49 -19.32
CA PHE A 125 -9.94 24.60 -20.29
C PHE A 125 -10.48 24.80 -21.72
N MET A 126 -11.78 24.62 -21.93
CA MET A 126 -12.36 24.67 -23.28
C MET A 126 -12.32 26.07 -23.92
N PRO A 127 -12.63 27.17 -23.21
CA PRO A 127 -12.47 28.51 -23.76
C PRO A 127 -11.05 28.83 -24.21
N GLU A 128 -10.03 28.44 -23.43
CA GLU A 128 -8.64 28.71 -23.77
C GLU A 128 -8.14 27.77 -24.88
N PHE A 129 -8.57 26.50 -24.88
CA PHE A 129 -8.30 25.58 -25.97
C PHE A 129 -8.87 26.10 -27.29
N ALA A 130 -10.12 26.59 -27.29
CA ALA A 130 -10.76 27.14 -28.47
C ALA A 130 -10.05 28.39 -29.01
N LYS A 131 -9.45 29.21 -28.13
CA LYS A 131 -8.60 30.33 -28.56
C LYS A 131 -7.30 29.82 -29.18
N ALA A 132 -6.68 28.83 -28.54
CA ALA A 132 -5.37 28.33 -28.94
C ALA A 132 -5.42 27.52 -30.25
N VAL A 133 -6.50 26.77 -30.51
CA VAL A 133 -6.70 26.04 -31.77
C VAL A 133 -6.74 26.96 -32.99
N LYS A 134 -7.06 28.25 -32.82
CA LYS A 134 -7.05 29.23 -33.93
C LYS A 134 -5.67 29.40 -34.57
N ILE A 135 -4.59 29.01 -33.90
CA ILE A 135 -3.24 29.00 -34.50
C ILE A 135 -3.15 28.05 -35.71
N LEU A 136 -4.07 27.09 -35.82
CA LEU A 136 -4.15 26.16 -36.94
C LEU A 136 -4.85 26.76 -38.16
N GLU A 137 -5.46 27.94 -38.05
CA GLU A 137 -6.15 28.61 -39.16
C GLU A 137 -5.15 29.37 -40.06
N PRO A 138 -5.12 29.12 -41.39
CA PRO A 138 -4.13 29.73 -42.29
C PRO A 138 -4.17 31.26 -42.38
N SER A 139 -5.29 31.89 -42.02
CA SER A 139 -5.52 33.35 -42.09
C SER A 139 -5.27 34.08 -40.77
N ALA A 140 -4.86 33.37 -39.72
CA ALA A 140 -4.64 33.95 -38.41
C ALA A 140 -3.33 34.76 -38.37
N HIS A 141 -3.41 36.09 -38.24
CA HIS A 141 -2.28 36.93 -37.85
C HIS A 141 -1.99 36.78 -36.35
N ILE A 142 -1.77 35.54 -35.90
CA ILE A 142 -1.57 35.18 -34.49
C ILE A 142 -0.11 34.77 -34.28
N ASP A 143 0.46 35.22 -33.18
CA ASP A 143 1.75 34.71 -32.70
C ASP A 143 1.56 33.29 -32.18
N ILE A 144 1.89 32.31 -33.03
CA ILE A 144 1.71 30.87 -32.78
C ILE A 144 2.42 30.46 -31.49
N SER A 145 3.69 30.85 -31.32
CA SER A 145 4.50 30.42 -30.18
C SER A 145 4.03 31.04 -28.87
N LYS A 146 3.68 32.33 -28.87
CA LYS A 146 3.12 32.97 -27.68
C LYS A 146 1.79 32.32 -27.28
N THR A 147 0.89 32.13 -28.24
CA THR A 147 -0.45 31.57 -28.00
C THR A 147 -0.36 30.12 -27.50
N TYR A 148 0.51 29.33 -28.11
CA TYR A 148 0.78 27.96 -27.66
C TYR A 148 1.35 27.94 -26.23
N LEU A 149 2.28 28.83 -25.90
CA LEU A 149 2.87 28.88 -24.55
C LEU A 149 1.85 29.29 -23.48
N GLU A 150 0.94 30.22 -23.80
CA GLU A 150 -0.16 30.61 -22.91
C GLU A 150 -1.11 29.42 -22.66
N TRP A 151 -1.46 28.68 -23.72
CA TRP A 151 -2.23 27.44 -23.63
C TRP A 151 -1.51 26.36 -22.80
N ALA A 152 -0.24 26.11 -23.09
CA ALA A 152 0.54 25.05 -22.46
C ALA A 152 0.66 25.22 -20.94
N LYS A 153 0.59 26.46 -20.43
CA LYS A 153 0.51 26.71 -18.98
C LYS A 153 -0.76 26.14 -18.36
N ILE A 154 -1.90 26.32 -19.02
CA ILE A 154 -3.20 25.83 -18.54
C ILE A 154 -3.25 24.31 -18.66
N GLU A 155 -2.84 23.78 -19.82
CA GLU A 155 -2.75 22.35 -20.06
C GLU A 155 -1.84 21.67 -19.02
N GLY A 156 -0.69 22.26 -18.72
CA GLY A 156 0.24 21.76 -17.72
C GLY A 156 -0.38 21.63 -16.33
N VAL A 157 -1.15 22.62 -15.88
CA VAL A 157 -1.85 22.55 -14.58
C VAL A 157 -2.97 21.49 -14.60
N CYS A 158 -3.67 21.33 -15.72
CA CYS A 158 -4.67 20.27 -15.86
C CYS A 158 -4.01 18.88 -15.82
N LYS A 159 -2.88 18.67 -16.49
CA LYS A 159 -2.14 17.42 -16.46
C LYS A 159 -1.58 17.12 -15.07
N GLU A 160 -1.05 18.12 -14.37
CA GLU A 160 -0.58 17.96 -12.99
C GLU A 160 -1.71 17.57 -12.04
N PHE A 161 -2.91 18.15 -12.21
CA PHE A 161 -4.09 17.73 -11.47
C PHE A 161 -4.44 16.25 -11.73
N LEU A 162 -4.48 15.83 -12.99
CA LEU A 162 -4.76 14.44 -13.36
C LEU A 162 -3.68 13.49 -12.82
N SER A 163 -2.42 13.91 -12.81
CA SER A 163 -1.32 13.15 -12.22
C SER A 163 -1.44 13.00 -10.70
N ALA A 164 -1.92 14.04 -10.01
CA ALA A 164 -2.26 13.96 -8.59
C ALA A 164 -3.39 12.95 -8.35
N ILE A 165 -4.41 12.91 -9.21
CA ILE A 165 -5.47 11.90 -9.16
C ILE A 165 -4.90 10.50 -9.39
N MET A 166 -4.02 10.33 -10.38
CA MET A 166 -3.37 9.05 -10.65
C MET A 166 -2.51 8.57 -9.50
N SER A 167 -1.76 9.46 -8.86
CA SER A 167 -0.99 9.14 -7.65
C SER A 167 -1.90 8.60 -6.54
N VAL A 168 -3.09 9.15 -6.38
CA VAL A 168 -4.10 8.63 -5.45
C VAL A 168 -4.60 7.25 -5.85
N VAL A 169 -4.89 7.02 -7.14
CA VAL A 169 -5.34 5.70 -7.62
C VAL A 169 -4.26 4.64 -7.38
N ILE A 170 -3.00 4.96 -7.68
CA ILE A 170 -1.85 4.06 -7.47
C ILE A 170 -1.73 3.70 -5.99
N LEU A 171 -1.65 4.71 -5.10
CA LEU A 171 -1.55 4.48 -3.66
C LEU A 171 -2.73 3.70 -3.10
N HIS A 172 -3.95 3.96 -3.61
CA HIS A 172 -5.12 3.21 -3.22
C HIS A 172 -5.01 1.73 -3.60
N ASN A 173 -4.57 1.45 -4.84
CA ASN A 173 -4.38 0.10 -5.36
C ASN A 173 -3.31 -0.66 -4.57
N GLU A 174 -2.16 -0.01 -4.31
CA GLU A 174 -1.07 -0.58 -3.49
C GLU A 174 -1.50 -0.88 -2.05
N SER A 175 -2.42 -0.07 -1.49
CA SER A 175 -2.96 -0.27 -0.15
C SER A 175 -4.08 -1.32 -0.07
N SER A 176 -4.63 -1.74 -1.21
CA SER A 176 -5.72 -2.71 -1.30
C SER A 176 -5.16 -4.12 -1.49
N GLU A 177 -5.67 -5.08 -0.72
CA GLU A 177 -5.32 -6.51 -0.90
C GLU A 177 -5.91 -7.10 -2.20
N GLU A 178 -6.90 -6.43 -2.80
CA GLU A 178 -7.61 -6.81 -4.04
C GLU A 178 -7.20 -5.91 -5.22
N ALA A 179 -5.91 -5.75 -5.48
CA ALA A 179 -5.43 -4.92 -6.58
C ALA A 179 -5.79 -5.54 -7.94
N ASP A 180 -6.91 -5.12 -8.53
CA ASP A 180 -7.42 -5.60 -9.83
C ASP A 180 -7.20 -4.60 -10.99
N LEU A 181 -6.71 -3.39 -10.67
CA LEU A 181 -6.38 -2.39 -11.68
C LEU A 181 -4.99 -2.68 -12.26
N LYS A 182 -4.98 -3.22 -13.48
CA LYS A 182 -3.76 -3.33 -14.29
C LYS A 182 -3.39 -1.95 -14.79
N PHE A 183 -2.33 -1.38 -14.23
CA PHE A 183 -1.67 -0.22 -14.81
C PHE A 183 -0.94 -0.65 -16.08
N LEU A 184 -1.30 -0.06 -17.21
CA LEU A 184 -0.53 -0.21 -18.43
C LEU A 184 0.61 0.80 -18.39
N GLU A 185 1.83 0.29 -18.33
CA GLU A 185 3.04 1.10 -18.30
C GLU A 185 3.10 1.98 -19.57
N GLY A 186 3.09 3.31 -19.40
CA GLY A 186 3.15 4.28 -20.50
C GLY A 186 1.81 4.84 -21.00
N GLU A 187 0.69 4.53 -20.35
CA GLU A 187 -0.62 5.14 -20.64
C GLU A 187 -0.69 6.59 -20.13
N ASP A 188 -1.31 7.49 -20.90
CA ASP A 188 -1.48 8.90 -20.50
C ASP A 188 -2.48 9.01 -19.35
N ASP A 189 -2.19 9.83 -18.33
CA ASP A 189 -3.01 9.96 -17.12
C ASP A 189 -4.48 10.33 -17.46
N ALA A 190 -4.70 11.17 -18.48
CA ALA A 190 -6.05 11.54 -18.92
C ALA A 190 -6.77 10.35 -19.56
N GLU A 191 -6.07 9.61 -20.42
CA GLU A 191 -6.62 8.42 -21.08
C GLU A 191 -7.01 7.34 -20.06
N TYR A 192 -6.15 7.07 -19.09
CA TYR A 192 -6.44 6.10 -18.03
C TYR A 192 -7.68 6.51 -17.22
N ILE A 193 -7.74 7.76 -16.75
CA ILE A 193 -8.87 8.28 -15.95
C ILE A 193 -10.17 8.24 -16.76
N TYR A 194 -10.09 8.56 -18.05
CA TYR A 194 -11.23 8.52 -18.95
C TYR A 194 -11.80 7.10 -19.08
N PHE A 195 -10.96 6.10 -19.38
CA PHE A 195 -11.41 4.72 -19.60
C PHE A 195 -11.77 3.97 -18.31
N ASN A 196 -11.14 4.30 -17.18
CA ASN A 196 -11.31 3.60 -15.91
C ASN A 196 -12.21 4.33 -14.90
N TYR A 197 -12.94 5.36 -15.34
CA TYR A 197 -13.78 6.18 -14.47
C TYR A 197 -14.69 5.37 -13.55
N ASP A 198 -15.38 4.36 -14.08
CA ASP A 198 -16.31 3.53 -13.30
C ASP A 198 -15.63 2.75 -12.19
N SER A 199 -14.38 2.33 -12.41
CA SER A 199 -13.58 1.59 -11.44
C SER A 199 -13.02 2.51 -10.35
N ILE A 200 -12.71 3.77 -10.67
CA ILE A 200 -12.07 4.70 -9.73
C ILE A 200 -13.02 5.68 -9.03
N LYS A 201 -14.25 5.88 -9.54
CA LYS A 201 -15.22 6.86 -8.99
C LYS A 201 -15.62 6.64 -7.53
N ASN A 202 -15.48 5.41 -7.03
CA ASN A 202 -15.85 5.04 -5.67
C ASN A 202 -14.68 5.12 -4.69
N ILE A 203 -13.47 5.45 -5.15
CA ILE A 203 -12.30 5.63 -4.29
C ILE A 203 -12.58 6.81 -3.36
N ARG A 204 -12.72 6.54 -2.06
CA ARG A 204 -13.25 7.49 -1.08
C ARG A 204 -12.53 8.85 -1.08
N PRO A 205 -11.19 8.93 -1.11
CA PRO A 205 -10.49 10.21 -1.18
C PRO A 205 -10.75 11.02 -2.46
N LEU A 206 -11.13 10.36 -3.56
CA LEU A 206 -11.40 11.00 -4.84
C LEU A 206 -12.81 11.59 -4.96
N ARG A 207 -13.72 11.32 -4.01
CA ARG A 207 -15.15 11.65 -4.13
C ARG A 207 -15.42 13.10 -4.54
N ASN A 208 -14.64 14.05 -4.04
CA ASN A 208 -14.84 15.47 -4.31
C ASN A 208 -14.14 15.95 -5.60
N TYR A 209 -13.21 15.17 -6.13
CA TYR A 209 -12.32 15.58 -7.22
C TYR A 209 -12.58 14.80 -8.51
N ILE A 210 -13.12 13.58 -8.41
CA ILE A 210 -13.23 12.67 -9.56
C ILE A 210 -14.15 13.19 -10.66
N GLY A 211 -15.17 13.99 -10.32
CA GLY A 211 -16.02 14.63 -11.33
C GLY A 211 -15.22 15.59 -12.22
N SER A 212 -14.43 16.48 -11.62
CA SER A 212 -13.55 17.40 -12.34
C SER A 212 -12.44 16.66 -13.08
N ALA A 213 -11.85 15.64 -12.45
CA ALA A 213 -10.81 14.82 -13.08
C ALA A 213 -11.33 14.12 -14.33
N HIS A 214 -12.51 13.48 -14.26
CA HIS A 214 -13.11 12.82 -15.40
C HIS A 214 -13.51 13.80 -16.50
N PHE A 215 -14.03 14.97 -16.14
CA PHE A 215 -14.35 16.01 -17.11
C PHE A 215 -13.09 16.44 -17.88
N LEU A 216 -12.02 16.82 -17.18
CA LEU A 216 -10.76 17.24 -17.80
C LEU A 216 -10.11 16.12 -18.60
N ALA A 217 -10.08 14.91 -18.06
CA ALA A 217 -9.60 13.73 -18.75
C ALA A 217 -10.33 13.54 -20.09
N THR A 218 -11.67 13.60 -20.06
CA THR A 218 -12.49 13.53 -21.27
C THR A 218 -12.13 14.64 -22.27
N GLN A 219 -12.03 15.89 -21.82
CA GLN A 219 -11.70 17.00 -22.73
C GLN A 219 -10.30 16.84 -23.32
N ILE A 220 -9.29 16.49 -22.52
CA ILE A 220 -7.91 16.28 -22.98
C ILE A 220 -7.87 15.14 -24.00
N THR A 221 -8.45 13.98 -23.68
CA THR A 221 -8.48 12.81 -24.57
C THR A 221 -9.18 13.12 -25.90
N LEU A 222 -10.33 13.81 -25.87
CA LEU A 222 -11.04 14.22 -27.08
C LEU A 222 -10.28 15.28 -27.89
N CYS A 223 -9.54 16.15 -27.22
CA CYS A 223 -8.78 17.24 -27.86
C CYS A 223 -7.39 16.80 -28.32
N THR A 224 -6.90 15.61 -27.95
CA THR A 224 -5.58 15.08 -28.30
C THR A 224 -5.17 15.29 -29.76
N PRO A 225 -6.03 15.03 -30.77
CA PRO A 225 -5.69 15.33 -32.16
C PRO A 225 -5.36 16.81 -32.42
N GLY A 226 -6.12 17.72 -31.83
CA GLY A 226 -5.91 19.17 -31.95
C GLY A 226 -4.65 19.61 -31.21
N LEU A 227 -4.42 19.07 -30.01
CA LEU A 227 -3.23 19.35 -29.19
C LEU A 227 -1.95 18.97 -29.94
N LYS A 228 -1.89 17.76 -30.52
CA LYS A 228 -0.73 17.32 -31.32
C LYS A 228 -0.47 18.23 -32.52
N LYS A 229 -1.54 18.69 -33.20
CA LYS A 229 -1.41 19.63 -34.33
C LYS A 229 -0.90 21.00 -33.88
N MET A 230 -1.38 21.51 -32.75
CA MET A 230 -0.91 22.77 -32.17
C MET A 230 0.56 22.69 -31.76
N GLU A 231 0.97 21.60 -31.13
CA GLU A 231 2.35 21.33 -30.77
C GLU A 231 3.25 21.30 -32.01
N LEU A 232 2.83 20.58 -33.06
CA LEU A 232 3.56 20.56 -34.32
C LEU A 232 3.69 21.96 -34.94
N ALA A 233 2.61 22.74 -34.98
CA ALA A 233 2.62 24.10 -35.52
C ALA A 233 3.60 25.03 -34.75
N ASN A 234 3.66 24.90 -33.41
CA ASN A 234 4.63 25.63 -32.61
C ASN A 234 6.08 25.17 -32.89
N ILE A 235 6.32 23.86 -32.94
CA ILE A 235 7.63 23.30 -33.24
C ILE A 235 8.13 23.74 -34.62
N GLU A 236 7.28 23.73 -35.64
CA GLU A 236 7.62 24.18 -36.99
C GLU A 236 7.90 25.69 -37.04
N THR A 237 7.27 26.47 -36.16
CA THR A 237 7.58 27.90 -36.00
C THR A 237 8.97 28.08 -35.39
N ILE A 238 9.32 27.31 -34.35
CA ILE A 238 10.65 27.33 -33.73
C ILE A 238 11.72 26.84 -34.71
N GLU A 239 11.42 25.80 -35.51
CA GLU A 239 12.32 25.26 -36.53
C GLU A 239 12.73 26.32 -37.56
N LYS A 240 11.81 27.20 -37.95
CA LYS A 240 12.08 28.32 -38.87
C LYS A 240 13.01 29.38 -38.26
N ILE A 241 13.00 29.51 -36.93
CA ILE A 241 13.84 30.48 -36.20
C ILE A 241 15.25 29.92 -36.00
N ASP A 242 15.35 28.71 -35.44
CA ASP A 242 16.63 28.01 -35.27
C ASP A 242 16.45 26.48 -35.42
N PRO A 243 16.83 25.91 -36.58
CA PRO A 243 16.72 24.48 -36.83
C PRO A 243 17.52 23.60 -35.86
N LYS A 244 18.54 24.14 -35.18
CA LYS A 244 19.41 23.37 -34.28
C LYS A 244 18.76 23.05 -32.94
N LEU A 245 17.67 23.73 -32.60
CA LEU A 245 16.94 23.52 -31.35
C LEU A 245 15.97 22.34 -31.40
N ILE A 246 15.77 21.74 -32.58
CA ILE A 246 14.70 20.75 -32.81
C ILE A 246 15.25 19.33 -32.87
N ASN A 247 14.67 18.44 -32.07
CA ASN A 247 14.88 17.00 -32.19
C ASN A 247 14.09 16.46 -33.40
N ARG A 248 14.80 16.21 -34.51
CA ARG A 248 14.20 15.73 -35.78
C ARG A 248 13.41 14.44 -35.64
N GLU A 249 13.94 13.47 -34.89
CA GLU A 249 13.29 12.18 -34.69
C GLU A 249 11.93 12.35 -33.98
N GLY A 250 11.88 13.18 -32.95
CA GLY A 250 10.64 13.48 -32.23
C GLY A 250 9.59 14.16 -33.11
N VAL A 251 10.00 15.12 -33.95
CA VAL A 251 9.09 15.81 -34.89
C VAL A 251 8.55 14.86 -35.95
N ASP A 252 9.40 14.01 -36.51
CA ASP A 252 8.97 13.06 -37.54
C ASP A 252 8.01 12.01 -36.96
N LYS A 253 8.23 11.57 -35.71
CA LYS A 253 7.28 10.74 -34.98
C LYS A 253 5.94 11.46 -34.79
N LEU A 254 5.94 12.70 -34.34
CA LEU A 254 4.72 13.49 -34.14
C LEU A 254 3.93 13.68 -35.46
N ARG A 255 4.64 13.97 -36.57
CA ARG A 255 4.05 14.04 -37.91
C ARG A 255 3.41 12.71 -38.33
N ALA A 256 4.08 11.59 -38.07
CA ALA A 256 3.57 10.27 -38.38
C ALA A 256 2.29 9.94 -37.58
N GLU A 257 2.25 10.28 -36.29
CA GLU A 257 1.08 10.10 -35.44
C GLU A 257 -0.11 10.94 -35.93
N ILE A 258 0.10 12.21 -36.26
CA ILE A 258 -0.94 13.09 -36.81
C ILE A 258 -1.46 12.54 -38.15
N ALA A 259 -0.57 12.08 -39.02
CA ALA A 259 -0.94 11.50 -40.31
C ALA A 259 -1.76 10.20 -40.17
N GLU A 260 -1.53 9.42 -39.12
CA GLU A 260 -2.35 8.25 -38.81
C GLU A 260 -3.73 8.65 -38.26
N ILE A 261 -3.80 9.64 -37.37
CA ILE A 261 -5.07 10.18 -36.86
C ILE A 261 -5.94 10.69 -38.02
N ASP A 262 -5.36 11.45 -38.95
CA ASP A 262 -6.09 11.98 -40.11
C ASP A 262 -6.54 10.85 -41.07
N ARG A 263 -5.75 9.77 -41.18
CA ARG A 263 -6.14 8.58 -41.95
C ARG A 263 -7.33 7.85 -41.32
N ILE A 264 -7.34 7.69 -40.00
CA ILE A 264 -8.45 7.05 -39.27
C ILE A 264 -9.73 7.87 -39.45
N LYS A 265 -9.64 9.20 -39.27
CA LYS A 265 -10.79 10.10 -39.44
C LYS A 265 -11.40 10.01 -40.85
N LYS A 266 -10.55 9.97 -41.88
CA LYS A 266 -11.00 9.84 -43.28
C LYS A 266 -11.66 8.49 -43.59
N LYS A 267 -11.40 7.43 -42.82
CA LYS A 267 -12.07 6.13 -42.96
C LYS A 267 -13.42 6.05 -42.25
N SER A 268 -13.66 6.93 -41.28
CA SER A 268 -14.92 7.01 -40.52
C SER A 268 -15.96 7.96 -41.13
N GLU A 269 -15.57 8.74 -42.14
CA GLU A 269 -16.44 9.62 -42.96
C GLU A 269 -16.86 8.91 -44.26
#